data_AF-A0A0B6XU74-F1
#
_entry.id   AF-A0A0B6XU74-F1
#
_cell.length_a   1.000
_cell.length_b   1.000
_cell.length_c   1.000
_cell.angle_alpha   90.00
_cell.angle_beta   90.00
_cell.angle_gamma   90.00
#
_symmetry.space_group_name_H-M   'P 1'
#
loop_
_entity.id
_entity.type
_entity.pdbx_description
1 polymer ?
#
loop_
_entity_poly.entity_id
_entity_poly.type
_entity_poly.pdbx_seq_one_letter_code
_entity_poly.pdbx_strand_id
1 'polypeptide(L)' 'DIIEELQSRGYNQLYIPQLSKELRQEMCSQLLTHNSKELSSKQLQKIVNSAQSGSPLYLKTVISELCAFGQFRELD' A
#
# COMPACT_ATOMS: atom_id res chain seq x y z
N ASP A 1 28.73 -10.32 -13.33
CA ASP A 1 27.82 -9.59 -12.44
C ASP A 1 27.17 -10.61 -11.49
N ILE A 2 27.11 -10.37 -10.18
CA ILE A 2 26.62 -11.39 -9.21
C ILE A 2 25.14 -11.72 -9.48
N ILE A 3 24.36 -10.75 -9.97
CA ILE A 3 22.94 -10.92 -10.30
C ILE A 3 22.75 -11.92 -11.46
N GLU A 4 23.56 -11.81 -12.51
CA GLU A 4 23.50 -12.69 -13.69
C GLU A 4 23.88 -14.14 -13.32
N GLU A 5 24.87 -14.29 -12.44
CA GLU A 5 25.26 -15.62 -11.93
C GLU A 5 24.16 -16.26 -11.09
N LEU A 6 23.41 -15.48 -10.31
CA LEU A 6 22.26 -15.99 -9.57
C LEU A 6 21.10 -16.37 -10.49
N GLN A 7 20.87 -15.62 -11.57
CA GLN A 7 19.80 -15.91 -12.53
C GLN A 7 20.08 -17.21 -13.33
N SER A 8 21.34 -17.52 -13.63
CA SER A 8 21.72 -18.72 -14.38
C SER A 8 21.53 -20.04 -13.61
N ARG A 9 21.38 -19.98 -12.28
CA ARG A 9 21.20 -21.14 -11.40
C ARG A 9 19.79 -21.77 -11.46
N GLY A 10 18.89 -21.22 -12.29
CA GLY A 10 17.59 -21.83 -12.59
C GLY A 10 16.59 -21.79 -11.44
N TYR A 11 16.67 -20.78 -10.56
CA TYR A 11 15.71 -20.61 -9.47
C TYR A 11 14.30 -20.29 -9.99
N ASN A 12 13.29 -20.74 -9.26
CA ASN A 12 11.91 -20.34 -9.50
C ASN A 12 11.76 -18.84 -9.23
N GLN A 13 11.39 -18.09 -10.26
CA GLN A 13 11.12 -16.66 -10.13
C GLN A 13 9.70 -16.45 -9.63
N LEU A 14 9.58 -15.81 -8.46
CA LEU A 14 8.30 -15.35 -7.94
C LEU A 14 8.09 -13.91 -8.39
N TYR A 15 7.02 -13.68 -9.13
CA TYR A 15 6.58 -12.34 -9.49
C TYR A 15 5.51 -11.87 -8.52
N ILE A 16 5.71 -10.68 -7.96
CA ILE A 16 4.72 -10.03 -7.08
C ILE A 16 4.13 -8.87 -7.87
N PRO A 17 2.87 -8.95 -8.32
CA PRO A 17 2.23 -7.86 -9.04
C PRO A 17 1.94 -6.68 -8.12
N GLN A 18 1.74 -5.51 -8.72
CA GLN A 18 1.15 -4.36 -8.03
C GLN A 18 -0.25 -4.72 -7.50
N LEU A 19 -0.65 -4.11 -6.39
CA LEU A 19 -1.97 -4.31 -5.81
C LEU A 19 -3.06 -3.83 -6.76
N SER A 20 -4.12 -4.65 -6.89
CA SER A 20 -5.37 -4.24 -7.52
C SER A 20 -6.07 -3.18 -6.66
N LYS A 21 -7.06 -2.46 -7.22
CA LYS A 21 -7.79 -1.45 -6.46
C LYS A 21 -8.56 -2.05 -5.28
N GLU A 22 -9.11 -3.25 -5.48
CA GLU A 22 -9.86 -3.99 -4.48
C GLU A 22 -8.95 -4.36 -3.30
N LEU A 23 -7.76 -4.90 -3.60
CA LEU A 23 -6.76 -5.22 -2.58
C LEU A 23 -6.23 -3.97 -1.86
N ARG A 24 -6.04 -2.86 -2.58
CA ARG A 24 -5.68 -1.58 -1.94
C ARG A 24 -6.75 -1.15 -0.94
N GLN A 25 -8.02 -1.25 -1.32
CA GLN A 25 -9.13 -0.85 -0.46
C GLN A 25 -9.26 -1.76 0.77
N GLU A 26 -9.10 -3.07 0.58
CA GLU A 26 -9.08 -4.05 1.69
C GLU A 26 -7.93 -3.77 2.65
N MET A 27 -6.70 -3.62 2.13
CA MET A 27 -5.52 -3.32 2.95
C MET A 27 -5.65 -2.00 3.70
N CYS A 28 -6.13 -0.93 3.06
CA CYS A 28 -6.43 0.33 3.74
C CYS A 28 -7.39 0.13 4.91
N SER A 29 -8.49 -0.58 4.67
CA SER A 29 -9.53 -0.82 5.69
C SER A 29 -8.98 -1.61 6.87
N GLN A 30 -8.19 -2.65 6.61
CA GLN A 30 -7.54 -3.46 7.65
C GLN A 30 -6.54 -2.64 8.47
N LEU A 31 -5.68 -1.86 7.80
CA LEU A 31 -4.68 -1.02 8.47
C LEU A 31 -5.31 0.08 9.33
N LEU A 32 -6.35 0.74 8.83
CA LEU A 32 -7.08 1.77 9.58
C LEU A 32 -7.80 1.17 10.79
N THR A 33 -8.49 0.04 10.60
CA THR A 33 -9.18 -0.69 11.68
C THR A 33 -8.21 -1.11 12.77
N HIS A 34 -7.06 -1.69 12.40
CA HIS A 34 -6.00 -2.08 13.35
C HIS A 34 -5.52 -0.90 14.21
N ASN A 35 -5.51 0.32 13.64
CA ASN A 35 -5.10 1.53 14.34
C ASN A 35 -6.28 2.29 14.99
N SER A 36 -7.49 1.72 14.99
CA SER A 36 -8.73 2.37 15.49
C SER A 36 -8.96 3.76 14.86
N LYS A 37 -8.67 3.88 13.56
CA LYS A 37 -8.90 5.08 12.75
C LYS A 37 -9.88 4.76 11.63
N GLU A 38 -10.55 5.79 11.14
CA GLU A 38 -11.39 5.72 9.95
C GLU A 38 -11.12 6.92 9.07
N LEU A 39 -11.26 6.73 7.75
CA LEU A 39 -11.19 7.79 6.75
C LEU A 39 -12.58 8.00 6.16
N SER A 40 -12.86 9.22 5.71
CA SER A 40 -14.05 9.47 4.90
C SER A 40 -13.95 8.68 3.58
N SER A 41 -15.10 8.35 2.96
CA SER A 41 -15.09 7.64 1.68
C SER A 41 -14.31 8.39 0.60
N LYS A 42 -14.31 9.74 0.63
CA LYS A 42 -13.54 10.57 -0.29
C LYS A 42 -12.03 10.43 -0.08
N GLN A 43 -11.58 10.49 1.17
CA GLN A 43 -10.17 10.36 1.55
C GLN A 43 -9.63 8.96 1.20
N LEU A 44 -10.42 7.93 1.52
CA LEU A 44 -10.08 6.55 1.16
C LEU A 44 -9.92 6.41 -0.36
N GLN A 45 -10.84 6.98 -1.14
CA GLN A 45 -10.76 6.94 -2.60
C GLN A 45 -9.56 7.71 -3.15
N LYS A 46 -9.14 8.84 -2.54
CA LYS A 46 -7.90 9.54 -2.93
C LYS A 46 -6.68 8.61 -2.80
N ILE A 47 -6.59 7.85 -1.71
CA ILE A 47 -5.47 6.92 -1.46
C ILE A 47 -5.54 5.72 -2.41
N VAL A 48 -6.70 5.06 -2.53
CA VAL A 48 -6.87 3.84 -3.35
C VAL A 48 -6.61 4.13 -4.84
N ASN A 49 -7.02 5.30 -5.33
CA ASN A 49 -6.85 5.68 -6.74
C ASN A 49 -5.44 6.20 -7.08
N SER A 50 -4.59 6.51 -6.10
CA SER A 50 -3.21 6.87 -6.36
C SER A 50 -2.45 5.70 -7.00
N ALA A 51 -1.70 5.96 -8.07
CA ALA A 51 -0.88 4.94 -8.73
C ALA A 51 0.18 4.33 -7.79
N GLN A 52 0.76 5.16 -6.91
CA GLN A 52 1.80 4.75 -5.96
C GLN A 52 1.30 3.74 -4.93
N SER A 53 0.00 3.76 -4.61
CA SER A 53 -0.66 2.80 -3.73
C SER A 53 -0.70 1.37 -4.30
N GLY A 54 -0.27 1.16 -5.55
CA GLY A 54 -0.01 -0.19 -6.06
C GLY A 54 1.12 -0.90 -5.34
N SER A 55 2.06 -0.15 -4.75
CA SER A 55 3.10 -0.70 -3.89
C SER A 55 2.54 -0.92 -2.47
N PRO A 56 2.51 -2.17 -1.97
CA PRO A 56 2.04 -2.44 -0.61
C PRO A 56 2.83 -1.68 0.46
N LEU A 57 4.14 -1.51 0.25
CA LEU A 57 5.01 -0.79 1.16
C LEU A 57 4.67 0.71 1.20
N TYR A 58 4.43 1.32 0.04
CA TYR A 58 4.00 2.71 -0.04
C TYR A 58 2.66 2.90 0.69
N LEU A 59 1.66 2.06 0.38
CA LEU A 59 0.33 2.12 0.97
C LEU A 59 0.38 2.02 2.50
N LYS A 60 1.13 1.05 3.02
CA LYS A 60 1.31 0.86 4.47
C LYS A 60 1.96 2.08 5.12
N THR A 61 2.98 2.65 4.47
CA THR A 61 3.71 3.81 4.99
C THR A 61 2.77 5.02 5.10
N VAL A 62 2.05 5.35 4.03
CA VAL A 62 1.10 6.47 4.03
C VAL A 62 0.05 6.31 5.13
N ILE A 63 -0.59 5.14 5.25
CA ILE A 63 -1.60 4.92 6.29
C ILE A 63 -0.98 5.03 7.69
N SER A 64 0.24 4.53 7.89
CA SER A 64 0.91 4.60 9.20
C SER A 64 1.23 6.04 9.58
N GLU A 65 1.72 6.85 8.64
CA GLU A 65 1.98 8.29 8.85
C GLU A 65 0.69 9.04 9.15
N LEU A 66 -0.40 8.75 8.44
CA LEU A 66 -1.72 9.33 8.72
C LEU A 66 -2.22 8.95 10.12
N CYS A 67 -2.03 7.70 10.54
CA CYS A 67 -2.40 7.25 11.88
C CYS A 67 -1.58 7.93 12.98
N ALA A 68 -0.28 8.15 12.75
CA ALA A 68 0.65 8.70 13.73
C ALA A 68 0.56 10.24 13.85
N PHE A 69 0.44 10.93 12.71
CA PHE A 69 0.59 12.39 12.64
C PHE A 69 -0.58 13.10 11.95
N GLY A 70 -1.51 12.35 11.36
CA GLY A 70 -2.52 12.91 10.49
C GLY A 70 -3.48 13.87 11.21
N GLN A 71 -3.50 15.12 10.77
CA GLN A 71 -4.70 15.94 10.83
C GLN A 71 -5.65 15.47 9.73
N PHE A 72 -6.40 14.39 10.00
CA PHE A 72 -7.32 13.77 9.04
C PHE A 72 -8.30 14.74 8.36
N ARG A 73 -8.52 15.92 8.96
CA ARG A 73 -9.37 17.00 8.42
C ARG A 73 -8.78 17.71 7.19
N GLU A 74 -7.47 17.64 6.96
CA GLU A 74 -6.79 18.31 5.83
C GLU A 74 -6.76 17.45 4.55
N LEU A 75 -7.26 16.22 4.61
CA LEU A 75 -7.28 15.30 3.47
C LEU A 75 -8.56 15.40 2.64
N ASP A 76 -9.55 16.19 3.07
CA ASP A 76 -10.81 16.41 2.34
C ASP A 76 -10.64 17.32 1.11
#